data_AF-A0A060CIH2-F1
#
_entry.id   AF-A0A060CIH2-F1
#
_cell.length_a   1.000
_cell.length_b   1.000
_cell.length_c   1.000
_cell.angle_alpha   90.00
_cell.angle_beta   90.00
_cell.angle_gamma   90.00
#
_symmetry.space_group_name_H-M   'P 1'
#
loop_
_entity.id
_entity.type
_entity.pdbx_description
1 polymer ?
#
loop_
_entity_poly.entity_id
_entity_poly.type
_entity_poly.pdbx_seq_one_letter_code
_entity_poly.pdbx_strand_id
1 'polypeptide(L)'
;MDALHRAGIGVILDWVPGHFPKDEWALGRFDGTPLYEHPDPLRGEQPDWGTFVFNFGRPEVHNFLVANAAYWLDEFHADGLRVDAVASMLYLDYSREAGQWRPNVHGGRENLDAIAFLQEANAVAYRTNPGIVMIAEESTAWPGVTAPTN
;
A
#
# COMPACT_ATOMS: atom_id res chain seq x y z
N MET A 1 -0.30 3.10 -23.01
CA MET A 1 -1.74 3.12 -22.72
C MET A 1 -2.49 3.21 -24.04
N ASP A 2 -2.64 4.41 -24.63
CA ASP A 2 -3.41 4.68 -25.86
C ASP A 2 -3.18 3.72 -27.06
N ALA A 3 -1.93 3.36 -27.38
CA ALA A 3 -1.67 2.39 -28.46
C ALA A 3 -2.19 0.97 -28.16
N LEU A 4 -2.14 0.53 -26.90
CA LEU A 4 -2.68 -0.77 -26.47
C LEU A 4 -4.21 -0.74 -26.45
N HIS A 5 -4.79 0.37 -26.01
CA HIS A 5 -6.24 0.56 -26.01
C HIS A 5 -6.84 0.57 -27.41
N ARG A 6 -6.18 1.21 -28.39
CA ARG A 6 -6.59 1.12 -29.81
C ARG A 6 -6.54 -0.31 -30.37
N ALA A 7 -5.74 -1.18 -29.77
CA ALA A 7 -5.67 -2.60 -30.11
C ALA A 7 -6.63 -3.47 -29.27
N GLY A 8 -7.43 -2.88 -28.38
CA GLY A 8 -8.34 -3.60 -27.48
C GLY A 8 -7.63 -4.36 -26.35
N ILE A 9 -6.45 -3.90 -25.94
CA ILE A 9 -5.65 -4.52 -24.87
C ILE A 9 -5.68 -3.62 -23.63
N GLY A 10 -6.12 -4.17 -22.49
CA GLY A 10 -6.05 -3.50 -21.19
C GLY A 10 -4.65 -3.56 -20.58
N VAL A 11 -4.34 -2.59 -19.73
CA VAL A 11 -3.05 -2.40 -19.07
C VAL A 11 -3.23 -2.43 -17.57
N ILE A 12 -2.59 -3.39 -16.91
CA ILE A 12 -2.51 -3.48 -15.45
C ILE A 12 -1.10 -3.07 -15.04
N LEU A 13 -1.00 -2.21 -14.02
CA LEU A 13 0.28 -1.81 -13.44
C LEU A 13 0.50 -2.50 -12.10
N ASP A 14 1.71 -3.02 -11.89
CA ASP A 14 2.16 -3.37 -10.54
C ASP A 14 2.42 -2.05 -9.79
N TRP A 15 1.69 -1.87 -8.69
CA TRP A 15 1.72 -0.69 -7.84
C TRP A 15 2.22 -1.08 -6.46
N VAL A 16 3.22 -0.36 -5.95
CA VAL A 16 4.00 -0.74 -4.76
C VAL A 16 3.79 0.27 -3.61
N PRO A 17 2.65 0.19 -2.88
CA PRO A 17 2.37 1.08 -1.75
C PRO A 17 2.90 0.57 -0.41
N GLY A 18 3.49 -0.63 -0.36
CA GLY A 18 3.87 -1.27 0.90
C GLY A 18 5.13 -0.71 1.55
N HIS A 19 6.10 -0.29 0.73
CA HIS A 19 7.43 0.10 1.21
C HIS A 19 8.16 0.98 0.17
N PHE A 20 9.27 1.60 0.59
CA PHE A 20 10.13 2.42 -0.26
C PHE A 20 11.59 2.36 0.19
N PRO A 21 12.57 2.59 -0.71
CA PRO A 21 13.98 2.43 -0.37
C PRO A 21 14.51 3.56 0.53
N LYS A 22 15.66 3.33 1.17
CA LYS A 22 16.29 4.26 2.13
C LYS A 22 17.23 5.28 1.46
N ASP A 23 17.16 5.43 0.15
CA ASP A 23 17.96 6.39 -0.60
C ASP A 23 17.78 7.82 -0.07
N GLU A 24 18.90 8.49 0.27
CA GLU A 24 18.89 9.84 0.87
C GLU A 24 18.29 10.92 -0.06
N TRP A 25 18.25 10.66 -1.36
CA TRP A 25 17.71 11.56 -2.38
C TRP A 25 16.21 11.36 -2.65
N ALA A 26 15.58 10.38 -2.00
CA ALA A 26 14.19 10.00 -2.18
C ALA A 26 13.30 10.43 -0.97
N LEU A 27 12.41 9.56 -0.51
CA LEU A 27 11.43 9.87 0.55
C LEU A 27 11.96 9.62 1.98
N GLY A 28 13.09 8.92 2.13
CA GLY A 28 13.62 8.57 3.44
C GLY A 28 14.07 9.80 4.21
N ARG A 29 13.56 9.98 5.44
CA ARG A 29 13.85 11.14 6.29
C ARG A 29 13.71 12.47 5.55
N PHE A 30 12.64 12.60 4.76
CA PHE A 30 12.45 13.66 3.76
C PHE A 30 12.72 15.09 4.26
N ASP A 31 12.35 15.40 5.50
CA ASP A 31 12.57 16.70 6.14
C ASP A 31 13.57 16.66 7.32
N GLY A 32 14.37 15.60 7.39
CA GLY A 32 15.25 15.27 8.51
C GLY A 32 14.58 14.45 9.62
N THR A 33 13.27 14.23 9.55
CA THR A 33 12.47 13.40 10.48
C THR A 33 11.84 12.22 9.75
N PRO A 34 11.38 11.16 10.44
CA PRO A 34 10.57 10.11 9.82
C PRO A 34 9.21 10.66 9.36
N LEU A 35 9.18 11.22 8.15
CA LEU A 35 8.03 11.93 7.62
C LEU A 35 7.07 10.99 6.91
N TYR A 36 7.58 10.25 5.91
CA TYR A 36 6.82 9.28 5.11
C TYR A 36 6.80 7.91 5.77
N GLU A 37 7.89 7.52 6.40
CA GLU A 37 8.03 6.30 7.19
C GLU A 37 7.44 6.44 8.59
N HIS A 38 7.03 5.32 9.18
CA HIS A 38 6.51 5.34 10.55
C HIS A 38 7.63 5.64 11.58
N PRO A 39 7.43 6.54 12.57
CA PRO A 39 8.48 6.94 13.51
C PRO A 39 8.92 5.84 14.50
N ASP A 40 8.04 4.88 14.81
CA ASP A 40 8.42 3.65 15.52
C ASP A 40 9.18 2.71 14.57
N PRO A 41 10.48 2.42 14.80
CA PRO A 41 11.28 1.55 13.94
C PRO A 41 10.72 0.13 13.82
N LEU A 42 10.00 -0.37 14.85
CA LEU A 42 9.39 -1.69 14.79
C LEU A 42 8.27 -1.77 13.75
N ARG A 43 7.70 -0.63 13.35
CA ARG A 43 6.66 -0.52 12.31
C ARG A 43 7.19 0.08 11.00
N GLY A 44 8.15 1.00 11.10
CA GLY A 44 8.62 1.84 9.99
C GLY A 44 9.68 1.20 9.09
N GLU A 45 10.17 0.01 9.41
CA GLU A 45 11.18 -0.69 8.61
C GLU A 45 10.74 -2.11 8.24
N GLN A 46 11.03 -2.52 7.02
CA GLN A 46 10.94 -3.92 6.61
C GLN A 46 12.36 -4.52 6.71
N PRO A 47 12.62 -5.40 7.70
CA PRO A 47 13.96 -5.85 8.04
C PRO A 47 14.60 -6.77 6.99
N ASP A 48 13.84 -7.69 6.39
CA ASP A 48 14.34 -8.60 5.36
C ASP A 48 14.74 -7.89 4.06
N TRP A 49 14.09 -6.76 3.77
CA TRP A 49 14.29 -5.99 2.54
C TRP A 49 15.20 -4.77 2.73
N GLY A 50 15.45 -4.36 3.97
CA GLY A 50 16.22 -3.15 4.27
C GLY A 50 15.55 -1.86 3.82
N THR A 51 14.21 -1.83 3.75
CA THR A 51 13.42 -0.69 3.25
C THR A 51 12.61 -0.02 4.36
N PHE A 52 12.10 1.18 4.08
CA PHE A 52 11.13 1.84 4.95
C PHE A 52 9.70 1.43 4.59
N VAL A 53 8.82 1.41 5.60
CA VAL A 53 7.38 1.18 5.47
C VAL A 53 6.65 2.51 5.68
N PHE A 54 5.71 2.83 4.79
CA PHE A 54 4.92 4.06 4.88
C PHE A 54 4.14 4.14 6.19
N ASN A 55 4.03 5.35 6.74
CA ASN A 55 3.18 5.67 7.86
C ASN A 55 1.73 5.83 7.42
N PHE A 56 1.03 4.71 7.19
CA PHE A 56 -0.36 4.71 6.71
C PHE A 56 -1.32 5.48 7.62
N GLY A 57 -1.00 5.61 8.92
CA GLY A 57 -1.84 6.36 9.89
C GLY A 57 -1.68 7.88 9.80
N ARG A 58 -0.68 8.39 9.07
CA ARG A 58 -0.48 9.83 8.87
C ARG A 58 -1.32 10.32 7.69
N PRO A 59 -2.23 11.30 7.87
CA PRO A 59 -3.15 11.73 6.82
C PRO A 59 -2.48 12.15 5.50
N GLU A 60 -1.35 12.86 5.55
CA GLU A 60 -0.67 13.32 4.34
C GLU A 60 -0.01 12.17 3.57
N VAL A 61 0.54 11.17 4.28
CA VAL A 61 1.15 9.97 3.67
C VAL A 61 0.07 9.07 3.09
N HIS A 62 -1.02 8.90 3.85
CA HIS A 62 -2.21 8.20 3.40
C HIS A 62 -2.74 8.80 2.09
N ASN A 63 -2.95 10.13 2.08
CA ASN A 63 -3.42 10.85 0.89
C ASN A 63 -2.43 10.78 -0.27
N PHE A 64 -1.11 10.88 -0.02
CA PHE A 64 -0.09 10.72 -1.05
C PHE A 64 -0.25 9.40 -1.81
N LEU A 65 -0.46 8.29 -1.10
CA LEU A 65 -0.61 6.96 -1.70
C LEU A 65 -1.97 6.79 -2.40
N VAL A 66 -3.08 7.20 -1.77
CA VAL A 66 -4.42 7.12 -2.37
C VAL A 66 -4.49 7.96 -3.65
N ALA A 67 -3.99 9.20 -3.61
CA ALA A 67 -3.92 10.06 -4.78
C ALA A 67 -2.98 9.49 -5.85
N ASN A 68 -1.91 8.80 -5.48
CA ASN A 68 -1.02 8.15 -6.45
C ASN A 68 -1.69 6.99 -7.19
N ALA A 69 -2.50 6.16 -6.51
CA ALA A 69 -3.32 5.15 -7.17
C ALA A 69 -4.27 5.78 -8.18
N ALA A 70 -5.02 6.81 -7.76
CA ALA A 70 -5.94 7.53 -8.64
C ALA A 70 -5.21 8.16 -9.82
N TYR A 71 -4.04 8.76 -9.61
CA TYR A 71 -3.24 9.41 -10.65
C TYR A 71 -2.90 8.48 -11.83
N TRP A 72 -2.55 7.22 -11.57
CA TRP A 72 -2.28 6.25 -12.64
C TRP A 72 -3.54 5.87 -13.44
N LEU A 73 -4.69 5.81 -12.77
CA LEU A 73 -5.98 5.51 -13.41
C LEU A 73 -6.49 6.72 -14.19
N ASP A 74 -6.46 7.91 -13.60
CA ASP A 74 -7.02 9.15 -14.14
C ASP A 74 -6.16 9.74 -15.27
N GLU A 75 -4.86 9.89 -15.05
CA GLU A 75 -3.99 10.63 -15.98
C GLU A 75 -3.36 9.73 -17.04
N PHE A 76 -3.10 8.47 -16.69
CA PHE A 76 -2.48 7.51 -17.59
C PHE A 76 -3.46 6.51 -18.17
N HIS A 77 -4.70 6.44 -17.66
CA HIS A 77 -5.73 5.50 -18.12
C HIS A 77 -5.30 4.04 -17.93
N ALA A 78 -4.63 3.71 -16.82
CA ALA A 78 -4.44 2.30 -16.46
C ALA A 78 -5.80 1.63 -16.24
N ASP A 79 -5.94 0.37 -16.68
CA ASP A 79 -7.18 -0.40 -16.55
C ASP A 79 -7.25 -1.18 -15.22
N GLY A 80 -6.17 -1.16 -14.46
CA GLY A 80 -6.13 -1.75 -13.13
C GLY A 80 -4.78 -1.62 -12.46
N LEU A 81 -4.78 -1.84 -11.15
CA LEU A 81 -3.58 -1.89 -10.33
C LEU A 81 -3.48 -3.23 -9.63
N ARG A 82 -2.27 -3.77 -9.55
CA ARG A 82 -1.96 -4.96 -8.79
C ARG A 82 -0.98 -4.62 -7.68
N VAL A 83 -1.33 -4.99 -6.44
CA VAL A 83 -0.50 -4.84 -5.26
C VAL A 83 0.16 -6.19 -4.97
N ASP A 84 1.48 -6.20 -4.88
CA ASP A 84 2.26 -7.36 -4.44
C ASP A 84 2.46 -7.38 -2.92
N ALA A 85 2.73 -8.57 -2.38
CA ALA A 85 3.10 -8.78 -0.99
C ALA A 85 2.16 -8.08 0.02
N VAL A 86 0.85 -8.15 -0.20
CA VAL A 86 -0.17 -7.44 0.61
C VAL A 86 -0.07 -7.84 2.09
N ALA A 87 0.33 -9.08 2.37
CA ALA A 87 0.60 -9.55 3.72
C ALA A 87 1.63 -8.70 4.48
N SER A 88 2.62 -8.12 3.79
CA SER A 88 3.62 -7.23 4.40
C SER A 88 3.01 -5.94 4.95
N MET A 89 1.87 -5.53 4.39
CA MET A 89 1.13 -4.35 4.83
C MET A 89 0.16 -4.71 5.96
N LEU A 90 -0.53 -5.85 5.84
CA LEU A 90 -1.61 -6.28 6.75
C LEU A 90 -1.13 -6.65 8.15
N TYR A 91 0.13 -7.04 8.30
CA TYR A 91 0.63 -7.62 9.55
C TYR A 91 1.78 -6.84 10.17
N LEU A 92 1.63 -6.50 11.44
CA LEU A 92 2.67 -5.87 12.26
C LEU A 92 3.83 -6.82 12.57
N ASP A 93 3.61 -8.13 12.48
CA ASP A 93 4.59 -9.19 12.73
C ASP A 93 5.25 -9.74 11.45
N TYR A 94 4.93 -9.19 10.27
CA TYR A 94 5.51 -9.67 9.01
C TYR A 94 7.04 -9.55 9.04
N SER A 95 7.75 -10.64 8.72
CA SER A 95 9.23 -10.71 8.77
C SER A 95 9.85 -10.32 10.12
N ARG A 96 9.14 -10.54 11.24
CA ARG A 96 9.62 -10.16 12.59
C ARG A 96 9.46 -11.31 13.58
N GLU A 97 10.48 -11.50 14.42
CA GLU A 97 10.44 -12.48 15.51
C GLU A 97 9.67 -11.95 16.73
N ALA A 98 9.41 -12.85 17.70
CA ALA A 98 8.82 -12.46 18.98
C ALA A 98 9.69 -11.41 19.69
N GLY A 99 9.08 -10.31 20.10
CA GLY A 99 9.78 -9.17 20.71
C GLY A 99 10.28 -8.12 19.73
N GLN A 100 10.21 -8.37 18.41
CA GLN A 100 10.56 -7.42 17.35
C GLN A 100 9.34 -6.68 16.76
N TRP A 101 8.16 -6.87 17.33
CA TRP A 101 6.92 -6.20 16.95
C TRP A 101 6.02 -5.99 18.17
N ARG A 102 4.95 -5.20 18.01
CA ARG A 102 3.95 -4.92 19.06
C ARG A 102 2.53 -5.06 18.51
N PRO A 103 1.57 -5.53 19.32
CA PRO A 103 0.20 -5.65 18.89
C PRO A 103 -0.46 -4.29 18.64
N ASN A 104 -1.51 -4.30 17.84
CA ASN A 104 -2.41 -3.17 17.66
C ASN A 104 -3.20 -2.88 18.96
N VAL A 105 -3.99 -1.79 18.94
CA VAL A 105 -4.79 -1.35 20.09
C VAL A 105 -5.81 -2.37 20.61
N HIS A 106 -6.10 -3.42 19.83
CA HIS A 106 -7.00 -4.52 20.20
C HIS A 106 -6.25 -5.80 20.61
N GLY A 107 -4.92 -5.76 20.70
CA GLY A 107 -4.10 -6.91 21.07
C GLY A 107 -3.77 -7.86 19.92
N GLY A 108 -4.23 -7.57 18.70
CA GLY A 108 -4.00 -8.38 17.50
C GLY A 108 -2.76 -7.95 16.72
N ARG A 109 -2.42 -8.71 15.68
CA ARG A 109 -1.27 -8.45 14.81
C ARG A 109 -1.60 -7.64 13.56
N GLU A 110 -2.87 -7.31 13.38
CA GLU A 110 -3.39 -6.62 12.22
C GLU A 110 -2.93 -5.16 12.22
N ASN A 111 -2.38 -4.69 11.11
CA ASN A 111 -2.01 -3.30 10.91
C ASN A 111 -3.25 -2.50 10.47
N LEU A 112 -3.99 -1.98 11.44
CA LEU A 112 -5.27 -1.31 11.21
C LEU A 112 -5.15 -0.11 10.25
N ASP A 113 -4.05 0.62 10.33
CA ASP A 113 -3.79 1.78 9.46
C ASP A 113 -3.62 1.35 7.99
N ALA A 114 -2.89 0.25 7.75
CA ALA A 114 -2.72 -0.29 6.39
C ALA A 114 -4.01 -0.89 5.84
N ILE A 115 -4.83 -1.51 6.69
CA ILE A 115 -6.15 -2.02 6.31
C ILE A 115 -7.07 -0.88 5.88
N ALA A 116 -7.15 0.18 6.69
CA ALA A 116 -7.93 1.37 6.36
C ALA A 116 -7.45 2.00 5.04
N PHE A 117 -6.13 2.08 4.85
CA PHE A 117 -5.54 2.55 3.59
C PHE A 117 -5.95 1.72 2.38
N LEU A 118 -5.82 0.39 2.44
CA LEU A 118 -6.20 -0.47 1.32
C LEU A 118 -7.70 -0.37 1.01
N GLN A 119 -8.54 -0.24 2.03
CA GLN A 119 -9.97 -0.04 1.86
C GLN A 119 -10.27 1.29 1.15
N GLU A 120 -9.66 2.39 1.59
CA GLU A 120 -9.88 3.70 0.98
C GLU A 120 -9.32 3.77 -0.44
N ALA A 121 -8.13 3.25 -0.69
CA ALA A 121 -7.53 3.20 -2.03
C ALA A 121 -8.44 2.45 -3.03
N ASN A 122 -8.99 1.30 -2.63
CA ASN A 122 -9.96 0.56 -3.44
C ASN A 122 -11.25 1.36 -3.66
N ALA A 123 -11.84 1.91 -2.58
CA ALA A 123 -13.10 2.64 -2.66
C ALA A 123 -12.98 3.89 -3.56
N VAL A 124 -11.86 4.62 -3.48
CA VAL A 124 -11.57 5.77 -4.35
C VAL A 124 -11.37 5.32 -5.79
N ALA A 125 -10.55 4.30 -6.04
CA ALA A 125 -10.28 3.79 -7.38
C ALA A 125 -11.57 3.37 -8.12
N TYR A 126 -12.40 2.53 -7.49
CA TYR A 126 -13.65 2.07 -8.10
C TYR A 126 -14.69 3.19 -8.26
N ARG A 127 -14.73 4.16 -7.35
CA ARG A 127 -15.68 5.28 -7.43
C ARG A 127 -15.33 6.27 -8.55
N THR A 128 -14.04 6.53 -8.75
CA THR A 128 -13.55 7.52 -9.72
C THR A 128 -13.38 6.92 -11.12
N ASN A 129 -13.04 5.62 -11.19
CA ASN A 129 -12.76 4.91 -12.43
C ASN A 129 -13.59 3.61 -12.53
N PRO A 130 -14.90 3.70 -12.81
CA PRO A 130 -15.74 2.51 -12.94
C PRO A 130 -15.24 1.57 -14.05
N GLY A 131 -15.09 0.28 -13.73
CA GLY A 131 -14.68 -0.76 -14.69
C GLY A 131 -13.22 -1.18 -14.62
N ILE A 132 -12.40 -0.49 -13.82
CA ILE A 132 -11.04 -0.93 -13.50
C ILE A 132 -11.04 -2.22 -12.67
N VAL A 133 -9.87 -2.84 -12.51
CA VAL A 133 -9.65 -3.93 -11.56
C VAL A 133 -8.56 -3.60 -10.56
N MET A 134 -8.81 -3.90 -9.29
CA MET A 134 -7.80 -3.92 -8.23
C MET A 134 -7.47 -5.37 -7.88
N ILE A 135 -6.19 -5.73 -7.94
CA ILE A 135 -5.71 -7.10 -7.79
C ILE A 135 -4.74 -7.16 -6.60
N ALA A 136 -4.88 -8.18 -5.75
CA ALA A 136 -4.04 -8.39 -4.59
C ALA A 136 -3.34 -9.75 -4.69
N GLU A 137 -2.02 -9.76 -4.46
CA GLU A 137 -1.31 -10.98 -4.06
C GLU A 137 -1.21 -11.00 -2.53
N GLU A 138 -1.94 -11.92 -1.92
CA GLU A 138 -2.02 -12.13 -0.48
C GLU A 138 -1.80 -13.63 -0.19
N SER A 139 -0.84 -13.95 0.67
CA SER A 139 -0.29 -15.31 0.84
C SER A 139 -0.51 -15.92 2.23
N THR A 140 -1.39 -15.34 3.05
CA THR A 140 -1.64 -15.78 4.44
C THR A 140 -3.07 -16.22 4.71
N ALA A 141 -3.92 -16.26 3.67
CA ALA A 141 -5.35 -16.57 3.75
C ALA A 141 -6.16 -15.55 4.55
N TRP A 142 -5.83 -14.26 4.41
CA TRP A 142 -6.66 -13.18 4.93
C TRP A 142 -8.07 -13.27 4.35
N PRO A 143 -9.14 -13.28 5.16
CA PRO A 143 -10.49 -13.41 4.64
C PRO A 143 -10.98 -12.11 4.00
N GLY A 144 -11.75 -12.22 2.92
CA GLY A 144 -12.42 -11.08 2.31
C GLY A 144 -11.51 -10.13 1.52
N VAL A 145 -10.34 -10.59 1.07
CA VAL A 145 -9.40 -9.79 0.23
C VAL A 145 -10.10 -9.15 -0.98
N THR A 146 -11.07 -9.84 -1.59
CA THR A 146 -11.84 -9.36 -2.74
C THR A 146 -13.30 -8.99 -2.41
N ALA A 147 -13.64 -8.93 -1.12
CA ALA A 147 -14.98 -8.51 -0.70
C ALA A 147 -15.14 -6.99 -0.83
N PRO A 148 -16.37 -6.48 -1.06
CA PRO A 148 -16.63 -5.05 -1.02
C PRO A 148 -16.20 -4.43 0.32
N THR A 149 -15.67 -3.21 0.26
CA THR A 149 -15.44 -2.38 1.45
C THR A 149 -16.80 -1.85 1.95
N ASN A 150 -16.98 -1.75 3.26
CA ASN A 150 -18.21 -1.22 3.86
C ASN A 150 -18.33 0.30 3.71
#